data_AF-A0A971Q7R4-F1
#
_entry.id   AF-A0A971Q7R4-F1
#
_cell.length_a   1.000
_cell.length_b   1.000
_cell.length_c   1.000
_cell.angle_alpha   90.00
_cell.angle_beta   90.00
_cell.angle_gamma   90.00
#
_symmetry.space_group_name_H-M   'P 1'
#
loop_
_entity.id
_entity.type
_entity.pdbx_description
1 polymer ?
#
loop_
_entity_poly.entity_id
_entity_poly.type
_entity_poly.pdbx_seq_one_letter_code
_entity_poly.pdbx_strand_id
1 'polypeptide(L)'
;MADAINFPLVAVYGITVLLPLLAVVTAVEVLVLSGWLEVQRRRLWRPVLIANVLSTLAGWVLYLFAPKVLWLVGGRSFPDAIRYYAYGALLLIGLYWAKSVLVEGWYLVRRRMREKLDRPGGVVLRGVIVANVCSYLVVGPVFYLLTRQNMYGVEFLDSPLAVTACEDLVYFVHGETGHICRIRANGSGLETVVPSEATMMVLSRDGSLIVYNSASGGLYYAQIGSVGTALAEVQSARFIDQIDISTDARRIAWAQDERLHVSDVAHGTIRRVRVEPWSEWDMTVRWDGENPDVVYVAVGTGKRALMAWDCAGPELTAVAPNPQRVAGNYRIWPSNYASIERTRWYQHGYHMRAVPGLGAGVWVQRPDGEMVTFRLNIGLLGIGAGGPESGLPTNQPGVVVCEGGGFLYLLDAQRKKAAVLARGTTHLVINPAARDAVDDLYPDR
;
A
#
# COMPACT_ATOMS: atom_id res chain seq x y z
N MET A 1 7.26 -10.85 8.94
CA MET A 1 8.73 -10.96 9.15
C MET A 1 9.53 -9.75 8.68
N ALA A 2 9.08 -8.97 7.67
CA ALA A 2 9.80 -7.78 7.19
C ALA A 2 9.92 -6.63 8.22
N ASP A 3 8.94 -6.48 9.12
CA ASP A 3 8.95 -5.39 10.12
C ASP A 3 9.96 -5.57 11.25
N ALA A 4 10.30 -6.82 11.60
CA ALA A 4 11.26 -7.12 12.66
C ALA A 4 12.71 -6.73 12.30
N ILE A 5 13.05 -6.73 11.01
CA ILE A 5 14.37 -6.34 10.49
C ILE A 5 14.54 -4.82 10.50
N ASN A 6 13.44 -4.06 10.44
CA ASN A 6 13.47 -2.60 10.44
C ASN A 6 13.51 -2.00 11.85
N PHE A 7 13.12 -2.77 12.88
CA PHE A 7 13.05 -2.28 14.26
C PHE A 7 14.39 -1.75 14.81
N PRO A 8 15.55 -2.42 14.60
CA PRO A 8 16.85 -1.89 15.03
C PRO A 8 17.24 -0.60 14.31
N LEU A 9 16.93 -0.50 13.02
CA LEU A 9 17.20 0.70 12.20
C LEU A 9 16.35 1.88 12.66
N VAL A 10 15.06 1.66 12.90
CA VAL A 10 14.13 2.67 13.43
C VAL A 10 14.53 3.09 14.85
N ALA A 11 14.97 2.15 15.70
CA ALA A 11 15.45 2.44 17.04
C ALA A 11 16.75 3.27 17.02
N VAL A 12 17.73 2.91 16.17
CA VAL A 12 18.99 3.65 16.03
C VAL A 12 18.72 5.05 15.47
N TYR A 13 17.95 5.18 14.39
CA TYR A 13 17.56 6.48 13.85
C TYR A 13 16.80 7.32 14.89
N GLY A 14 15.86 6.69 15.59
CA GLY A 14 15.12 7.29 16.69
C GLY A 14 16.04 7.85 17.76
N ILE A 15 17.02 7.07 18.24
CA ILE A 15 18.00 7.53 19.25
C ILE A 15 18.87 8.67 18.71
N THR A 16 19.40 8.54 17.49
CA THR A 16 20.31 9.53 16.90
C THR A 16 19.65 10.87 16.56
N VAL A 17 18.33 10.88 16.32
CA VAL A 17 17.58 12.10 15.98
C VAL A 17 16.82 12.65 17.19
N LEU A 18 16.16 11.80 17.97
CA LEU A 18 15.34 12.24 19.11
C LEU A 18 16.19 12.77 20.25
N LEU A 19 17.34 12.15 20.58
CA LEU A 19 18.16 12.62 21.71
C LEU A 19 18.73 14.03 21.48
N PRO A 20 19.33 14.36 20.32
CA PRO A 20 19.76 15.73 20.06
C PRO A 20 18.59 16.72 20.04
N LEU A 21 17.47 16.36 19.42
CA LEU A 21 16.29 17.24 19.37
C LEU A 21 15.74 17.52 20.78
N LEU A 22 15.63 16.47 21.61
CA LEU A 22 15.20 16.55 23.00
C LEU A 22 16.15 17.45 23.82
N ALA A 23 17.46 17.32 23.60
CA ALA A 23 18.46 18.15 24.28
C ALA A 23 18.34 19.63 23.87
N VAL A 24 18.12 19.92 22.58
CA VAL A 24 17.90 21.29 22.08
C VAL A 24 16.63 21.89 22.69
N VAL A 25 15.51 21.16 22.65
CA VAL A 25 14.24 21.59 23.25
C VAL A 25 14.41 21.88 24.75
N THR A 26 15.01 20.93 25.47
CA THR A 26 15.29 21.08 26.91
C THR A 26 16.16 22.32 27.17
N ALA A 27 17.18 22.58 26.34
CA ALA A 27 18.05 23.73 26.51
C ALA A 27 17.32 25.07 26.31
N VAL A 28 16.50 25.17 25.25
CA VAL A 28 15.68 26.35 24.98
C VAL A 28 14.71 26.61 26.13
N GLU A 29 14.00 25.58 26.58
CA GLU A 29 13.00 25.72 27.65
C GLU A 29 13.64 26.05 28.99
N VAL A 30 14.78 25.44 29.33
CA VAL A 30 15.52 25.79 30.55
C VAL A 30 15.99 27.24 30.52
N LEU A 31 16.43 27.74 29.36
CA LEU A 31 16.86 29.13 29.20
C LEU A 31 15.69 30.10 29.42
N VAL A 32 14.54 29.83 28.79
CA VAL A 32 13.33 30.65 28.91
C VAL A 32 12.78 30.60 30.35
N LEU A 33 12.61 29.41 30.91
CA LEU A 33 12.09 29.23 32.27
C LEU A 33 13.03 29.79 33.34
N SER A 34 14.35 29.74 33.13
CA SER A 34 15.32 30.35 34.04
C SER A 34 15.16 31.86 34.10
N GLY A 35 14.98 32.52 32.96
CA GLY A 35 14.69 33.96 32.91
C GLY A 35 13.32 34.29 33.50
N TRP A 36 12.29 33.52 33.16
CA TRP A 36 10.91 33.78 33.58
C TRP A 36 10.66 33.54 35.08
N LEU A 37 11.24 32.47 35.63
CA LEU A 37 11.03 32.09 37.03
C LEU A 37 12.13 32.62 37.96
N GLU A 38 13.19 33.22 37.40
CA GLU A 38 14.38 33.67 38.12
C GLU A 38 15.06 32.53 38.91
N VAL A 39 15.07 31.32 38.34
CA VAL A 39 15.67 30.12 38.94
C VAL A 39 16.96 29.76 38.22
N GLN A 40 17.96 29.29 38.99
CA GLN A 40 19.22 28.80 38.44
C GLN A 40 18.98 27.64 37.45
N ARG A 41 19.56 27.76 36.25
CA ARG A 41 19.45 26.76 35.16
C ARG A 41 19.74 25.32 35.61
N ARG A 42 20.74 25.13 36.48
CA ARG A 42 21.11 23.81 37.03
C ARG A 42 19.97 23.12 37.77
N ARG A 43 19.09 23.88 38.44
CA ARG A 43 17.92 23.34 39.15
C ARG A 43 16.77 22.97 38.20
N LEU A 44 16.72 23.60 37.02
CA LEU A 44 15.67 23.39 36.02
C LEU A 44 16.00 22.26 35.03
N TRP A 45 17.28 21.95 34.80
CA TRP A 45 17.68 21.00 33.77
C TRP A 45 17.01 19.62 33.88
N ARG A 46 17.20 18.94 35.02
CA ARG A 46 16.64 17.62 35.28
C ARG A 46 15.10 17.59 35.21
N PRO A 47 14.36 18.51 35.87
CA PRO A 47 12.90 18.46 35.80
C PRO A 47 12.34 18.80 34.42
N VAL A 48 12.93 19.76 33.70
CA VAL A 48 12.50 20.09 32.32
C VAL A 48 12.81 18.92 31.38
N LEU A 49 13.95 18.25 31.54
CA LEU A 49 14.27 17.04 30.76
C LEU A 49 13.25 15.92 30.99
N ILE A 50 12.89 15.64 32.26
CA ILE A 50 11.88 14.61 32.57
C ILE A 50 10.53 15.00 31.97
N ALA A 51 10.14 16.27 32.09
CA ALA A 51 8.90 16.78 31.51
C ALA A 51 8.89 16.56 29.99
N ASN A 52 9.98 16.89 29.30
CA ASN A 52 10.15 16.68 27.86
C ASN A 52 10.14 15.19 27.46
N VAL A 53 10.73 14.30 28.26
CA VAL A 53 10.66 12.84 28.04
C VAL A 53 9.21 12.36 28.12
N LEU A 54 8.48 12.74 29.18
CA LEU A 54 7.06 12.39 29.34
C LEU A 54 6.21 12.97 28.19
N SER A 55 6.49 14.21 27.82
CA SER A 55 5.88 14.93 26.70
C SER A 55 6.11 14.17 25.38
N THR A 56 7.32 13.70 25.13
CA THR A 56 7.69 12.91 23.94
C THR A 56 6.97 11.57 23.92
N LEU A 57 6.92 10.87 25.05
CA LEU A 57 6.18 9.61 25.19
C LEU A 57 4.67 9.79 24.92
N ALA A 58 4.06 10.86 25.44
CA ALA A 58 2.68 11.20 25.15
C ALA A 58 2.45 11.57 23.66
N GLY A 59 3.48 12.04 22.96
CA GLY A 59 3.45 12.34 21.54
C GLY A 59 3.16 11.12 20.65
N TRP A 60 3.45 9.90 21.14
CA TRP A 60 3.09 8.65 20.43
C TRP A 60 1.58 8.48 20.26
N VAL A 61 0.77 8.97 21.22
CA VAL A 61 -0.68 8.92 21.08
C VAL A 61 -1.12 9.82 19.94
N LEU A 62 -0.66 11.08 19.92
CA LEU A 62 -1.01 12.04 18.86
C LEU A 62 -0.54 11.56 17.49
N TYR A 63 0.60 10.87 17.46
CA TYR A 63 1.14 10.26 16.26
C TYR A 63 0.18 9.25 15.61
N LEU A 64 -0.47 8.39 16.40
CA LEU A 64 -1.46 7.43 15.90
C LEU A 64 -2.67 8.10 15.23
N PHE A 65 -2.93 9.38 15.55
CA PHE A 65 -4.01 10.16 14.95
C PHE A 65 -3.56 11.06 13.79
N ALA A 66 -2.26 11.15 13.49
CA ALA A 66 -1.74 12.03 12.44
C ALA A 66 -2.38 11.78 11.05
N PRO A 67 -2.60 10.53 10.61
CA PRO A 67 -3.31 10.28 9.34
C PRO A 67 -4.75 10.81 9.35
N LYS A 68 -5.46 10.70 10.48
CA LYS A 68 -6.82 11.25 10.62
C LYS A 68 -6.83 12.77 10.58
N VAL A 69 -5.80 13.43 11.13
CA VAL A 69 -5.65 14.88 11.05
C VAL A 69 -5.46 15.33 9.60
N LEU A 70 -4.59 14.65 8.84
CA LEU A 70 -4.40 14.95 7.41
C LEU A 70 -5.69 14.72 6.60
N TRP A 71 -6.42 13.65 6.89
CA TRP A 71 -7.72 13.37 6.27
C TRP A 71 -8.75 14.47 6.55
N LEU A 72 -8.83 14.94 7.81
CA LEU A 72 -9.74 16.03 8.22
C LEU A 72 -9.46 17.35 7.50
N VAL A 73 -8.20 17.63 7.19
CA VAL A 73 -7.78 18.85 6.47
C VAL A 73 -7.99 18.70 4.95
N GLY A 74 -8.40 17.53 4.47
CA GLY A 74 -8.75 17.26 3.08
C GLY A 74 -7.72 16.44 2.30
N GLY A 75 -6.65 15.97 2.95
CA GLY A 75 -5.62 15.11 2.34
C GLY A 75 -6.12 13.69 2.08
N ARG A 76 -7.02 13.52 1.11
CA ARG A 76 -7.64 12.22 0.77
C ARG A 76 -6.84 11.46 -0.28
N SER A 77 -6.27 12.16 -1.25
CA SER A 77 -5.39 11.60 -2.28
C SER A 77 -3.96 12.16 -2.16
N PHE A 78 -2.99 11.65 -2.93
CA PHE A 78 -1.64 12.21 -2.98
C PHE A 78 -1.61 13.69 -3.42
N PRO A 79 -2.28 14.14 -4.50
CA PRO A 79 -2.31 15.56 -4.85
C PRO A 79 -2.95 16.41 -3.76
N ASP A 80 -4.00 15.92 -3.08
CA ASP A 80 -4.58 16.62 -1.93
C ASP A 80 -3.59 16.72 -0.77
N ALA A 81 -2.89 15.62 -0.46
CA ALA A 81 -1.91 15.58 0.61
C ALA A 81 -0.78 16.60 0.38
N ILE A 82 -0.40 16.85 -0.89
CA ILE A 82 0.58 17.89 -1.25
C ILE A 82 -0.02 19.28 -1.11
N ARG A 83 -1.20 19.50 -1.69
CA ARG A 83 -1.91 20.79 -1.68
C ARG A 83 -2.20 21.27 -0.27
N TYR A 84 -2.65 20.36 0.60
CA TYR A 84 -3.07 20.66 1.97
C TYR A 84 -2.00 20.38 3.02
N TYR A 85 -0.79 19.96 2.60
CA TYR A 85 0.29 19.62 3.51
C TYR A 85 0.58 20.73 4.53
N ALA A 86 0.65 21.99 4.09
CA ALA A 86 0.97 23.10 4.97
C ALA A 86 -0.05 23.31 6.09
N TYR A 87 -1.34 23.18 5.76
CA TYR A 87 -2.42 23.26 6.74
C TYR A 87 -2.38 22.08 7.72
N GLY A 88 -2.17 20.87 7.21
CA GLY A 88 -2.04 19.66 8.03
C GLY A 88 -0.85 19.73 8.99
N ALA A 89 0.32 20.15 8.49
CA ALA A 89 1.53 20.33 9.28
C ALA A 89 1.34 21.39 10.36
N LEU A 90 0.74 22.54 10.03
CA LEU A 90 0.46 23.61 11.01
C LEU A 90 -0.48 23.12 12.12
N LEU A 91 -1.54 22.40 11.77
CA LEU A 91 -2.47 21.83 12.75
C LEU A 91 -1.78 20.81 13.66
N LEU A 92 -0.95 19.92 13.09
CA LEU A 92 -0.17 18.96 13.86
C LEU A 92 0.82 19.64 14.80
N ILE A 93 1.56 20.65 14.33
CA ILE A 93 2.45 21.47 15.17
C ILE A 93 1.67 22.08 16.34
N GLY A 94 0.48 22.63 16.09
CA GLY A 94 -0.39 23.19 17.12
C GLY A 94 -0.87 22.15 18.14
N LEU A 95 -1.25 20.96 17.68
CA LEU A 95 -1.66 19.86 18.55
C LEU A 95 -0.49 19.33 19.40
N TYR A 96 0.69 19.17 18.82
CA TYR A 96 1.91 18.78 19.54
C TYR A 96 2.29 19.82 20.59
N TRP A 97 2.20 21.11 20.26
CA TRP A 97 2.42 22.23 21.19
C TRP A 97 1.42 22.17 22.36
N ALA A 98 0.12 22.06 22.08
CA ALA A 98 -0.92 22.00 23.11
C ALA A 98 -0.71 20.80 24.05
N LYS A 99 -0.39 19.62 23.49
CA LYS A 99 -0.02 18.44 24.26
C LYS A 99 1.18 18.71 25.17
N SER A 100 2.18 19.46 24.70
CA SER A 100 3.44 19.67 25.43
C SER A 100 3.20 20.57 26.63
N VAL A 101 2.46 21.65 26.43
CA VAL A 101 1.96 22.52 27.50
C VAL A 101 1.16 21.73 28.55
N LEU A 102 0.27 20.84 28.13
CA LEU A 102 -0.54 20.04 29.06
C LEU A 102 0.31 19.07 29.89
N VAL A 103 1.18 18.28 29.25
CA VAL A 103 1.98 17.24 29.93
C VAL A 103 3.07 17.85 30.80
N GLU A 104 3.80 18.83 30.27
CA GLU A 104 4.89 19.49 31.00
C GLU A 104 4.35 20.41 32.09
N GLY A 105 3.27 21.14 31.78
CA GLY A 105 2.54 21.95 32.76
C GLY A 105 2.04 21.10 33.92
N TRP A 106 1.39 19.97 33.64
CA TRP A 106 0.97 19.02 34.67
C TRP A 106 2.14 18.53 35.53
N TYR A 107 3.27 18.15 34.92
CA TYR A 107 4.44 17.65 35.65
C TYR A 107 5.09 18.74 36.53
N LEU A 108 5.29 19.95 36.00
CA LEU A 108 5.98 21.04 36.67
C LEU A 108 5.12 21.77 37.70
N VAL A 109 3.80 21.84 37.50
CA VAL A 109 2.85 22.44 38.46
C VAL A 109 2.51 21.48 39.61
N ARG A 110 2.85 20.18 39.48
CA ARG A 110 2.63 19.20 40.54
C ARG A 110 3.26 19.67 41.85
N ARG A 111 2.51 19.56 42.96
CA ARG A 111 2.85 20.11 44.29
C ARG A 111 4.31 19.90 44.72
N ARG A 112 4.84 18.69 44.53
CA ARG A 112 6.23 18.33 44.86
C ARG A 112 7.29 19.12 44.06
N MET A 113 6.98 19.48 42.83
CA MET A 113 7.86 20.28 41.97
C MET A 113 7.70 21.76 42.24
N ARG A 114 6.47 22.21 42.53
CA ARG A 114 6.19 23.56 42.98
C ARG A 114 6.99 23.93 44.24
N GLU A 115 7.01 23.04 45.23
CA GLU A 115 7.77 23.22 46.48
C GLU A 115 9.29 23.28 46.21
N LYS A 116 9.79 22.55 45.22
CA LYS A 116 11.22 22.60 44.82
C LYS A 116 11.60 23.87 44.05
N LEU A 117 10.65 24.43 43.29
CA LEU A 117 10.85 25.61 42.47
C LEU A 117 10.56 26.91 43.22
N ASP A 118 9.84 26.84 44.34
CA ASP A 118 9.44 27.97 45.18
C ASP A 118 8.70 29.07 44.39
N ARG A 119 7.76 28.64 43.54
CA ARG A 119 6.95 29.53 42.68
C ARG A 119 5.47 29.15 42.68
N PRO A 120 4.53 30.09 42.46
CA PRO A 120 3.12 29.78 42.30
C PRO A 120 2.85 28.97 41.02
N GLY A 121 1.93 28.01 41.09
CA GLY A 121 1.61 27.13 39.95
C GLY A 121 1.17 27.87 38.68
N GLY A 122 0.39 28.96 38.82
CA GLY A 122 -0.02 29.78 37.68
C GLY A 122 1.14 30.49 36.98
N VAL A 123 2.18 30.90 37.73
CA VAL A 123 3.40 31.51 37.16
C VAL A 123 4.22 30.46 36.42
N VAL A 124 4.35 29.26 37.00
CA VAL A 124 5.00 28.10 36.36
C VAL A 124 4.29 27.74 35.05
N LEU A 125 2.96 27.63 35.06
CA LEU A 125 2.19 27.29 33.86
C LEU A 125 2.37 28.33 32.73
N ARG A 126 2.31 29.62 33.05
CA ARG A 126 2.59 30.69 32.05
C ARG A 126 4.01 30.59 31.50
N GLY A 127 4.99 30.30 32.36
CA GLY A 127 6.36 30.05 31.94
C GLY A 127 6.47 28.86 30.98
N VAL A 128 5.79 27.75 31.28
CA VAL A 128 5.75 26.56 30.40
C VAL A 128 5.14 26.90 29.04
N ILE A 129 4.04 27.66 29.00
CA ILE A 129 3.42 28.11 27.75
C ILE A 129 4.42 28.90 26.91
N VAL A 130 5.09 29.90 27.48
CA VAL A 130 6.07 30.74 26.76
C VAL A 130 7.27 29.91 26.31
N ALA A 131 7.80 29.03 27.17
CA ALA A 131 8.91 28.15 26.84
C ALA A 131 8.57 27.22 25.67
N ASN A 132 7.36 26.65 25.66
CA ASN A 132 6.86 25.82 24.57
C ASN A 132 6.64 26.62 23.27
N VAL A 133 6.17 27.87 23.35
CA VAL A 133 6.12 28.73 22.15
C VAL A 133 7.53 28.90 21.57
N CYS A 134 8.53 29.21 22.39
CA CYS A 134 9.91 29.37 21.94
C CYS A 134 10.51 28.07 21.37
N SER A 135 10.28 26.92 21.99
CA SER A 135 10.80 25.64 21.48
C SER A 135 10.12 25.24 20.16
N TYR A 136 8.81 25.47 20.01
CA TYR A 136 8.10 25.18 18.76
C TYR A 136 8.39 26.16 17.61
N LEU A 137 8.85 27.39 17.90
CA LEU A 137 9.41 28.27 16.87
C LEU A 137 10.69 27.70 16.22
N VAL A 138 11.38 26.76 16.90
CA VAL A 138 12.55 26.06 16.37
C VAL A 138 12.14 24.69 15.80
N VAL A 139 11.43 23.88 16.60
CA VAL A 139 11.07 22.51 16.24
C VAL A 139 10.00 22.45 15.16
N GLY A 140 9.05 23.39 15.15
CA GLY A 140 7.97 23.45 14.15
C GLY A 140 8.50 23.58 12.72
N PRO A 141 9.39 24.56 12.41
CA PRO A 141 10.03 24.65 11.10
C PRO A 141 10.85 23.42 10.73
N VAL A 142 11.62 22.86 11.68
CA VAL A 142 12.40 21.63 11.46
C VAL A 142 11.48 20.47 11.10
N PHE A 143 10.38 20.30 11.85
CA PHE A 143 9.36 19.29 11.58
C PHE A 143 8.72 19.48 10.20
N TYR A 144 8.35 20.72 9.84
CA TYR A 144 7.77 21.03 8.53
C TYR A 144 8.75 20.66 7.40
N LEU A 145 10.02 21.07 7.49
CA LEU A 145 11.01 20.81 6.46
C LEU A 145 11.34 19.32 6.33
N LEU A 146 11.41 18.59 7.45
CA LEU A 146 11.73 17.16 7.46
C LEU A 146 10.56 16.27 7.02
N THR A 147 9.32 16.72 7.17
CA THR A 147 8.11 15.94 6.83
C THR A 147 7.42 16.43 5.55
N ARG A 148 7.95 17.50 4.92
CA ARG A 148 7.43 18.03 3.66
C ARG A 148 7.49 16.98 2.58
N GLN A 149 6.40 16.87 1.83
CA GLN A 149 6.31 16.00 0.66
C GLN A 149 7.39 16.34 -0.36
N ASN A 150 8.32 15.41 -0.57
CA ASN A 150 9.30 15.49 -1.64
C ASN A 150 8.97 14.44 -2.71
N MET A 151 8.09 14.83 -3.64
CA MET A 151 8.01 14.14 -4.94
C MET A 151 9.14 14.67 -5.80
N TYR A 152 10.20 13.90 -5.93
CA TYR A 152 11.35 14.32 -6.73
C TYR A 152 10.98 14.22 -8.21
N GLY A 153 10.69 15.37 -8.81
CA GLY A 153 10.55 15.51 -10.25
C GLY A 153 9.32 14.80 -10.83
N VAL A 154 8.16 14.87 -10.16
CA VAL A 154 6.86 14.51 -10.75
C VAL A 154 5.86 15.63 -10.50
N GLU A 155 5.27 16.15 -11.56
CA GLU A 155 4.20 17.15 -11.53
C GLU A 155 2.83 16.46 -11.56
N PHE A 156 1.94 16.81 -10.64
CA PHE A 156 0.55 16.33 -10.68
C PHE A 156 -0.29 17.20 -11.60
N LEU A 157 -1.02 16.56 -12.52
CA LEU A 157 -2.00 17.17 -13.39
C LEU A 157 -3.42 16.79 -12.97
N ASP A 158 -4.38 17.63 -13.37
CA ASP A 158 -5.80 17.44 -13.05
C ASP A 158 -6.47 16.30 -13.83
N SER A 159 -5.85 15.81 -14.92
CA SER A 159 -6.44 14.82 -15.80
C SER A 159 -5.43 13.77 -16.29
N PRO A 160 -5.78 12.47 -16.25
CA PRO A 160 -4.99 11.39 -16.86
C PRO A 160 -4.74 11.58 -18.36
N LEU A 161 -5.69 12.15 -19.09
CA LEU A 161 -5.55 12.42 -20.53
C LEU A 161 -4.42 13.43 -20.82
N ALA A 162 -4.18 14.35 -19.89
CA ALA A 162 -3.09 15.32 -20.00
C ALA A 162 -1.72 14.68 -19.68
N VAL A 163 -1.72 13.54 -18.97
CA VAL A 163 -0.53 12.72 -18.70
C VAL A 163 -0.19 11.86 -19.92
N THR A 164 -1.16 11.14 -20.48
CA THR A 164 -0.93 10.25 -21.62
C THR A 164 -2.21 9.95 -22.44
N ALA A 165 -2.00 9.53 -23.70
CA ALA A 165 -3.05 9.03 -24.58
C ALA A 165 -3.24 7.50 -24.51
N CYS A 166 -2.50 6.79 -23.65
CA CYS A 166 -2.58 5.33 -23.48
C CYS A 166 -4.02 4.83 -23.28
N GLU A 167 -4.46 3.86 -24.08
CA GLU A 167 -5.83 3.33 -24.05
C GLU A 167 -5.93 1.95 -23.38
N ASP A 168 -4.86 1.48 -22.74
CA ASP A 168 -4.87 0.21 -22.00
C ASP A 168 -6.02 0.17 -21.00
N LEU A 169 -6.62 -1.01 -20.85
CA LEU A 169 -7.73 -1.21 -19.94
C LEU A 169 -7.21 -1.47 -18.53
N VAL A 170 -7.74 -0.72 -17.57
CA VAL A 170 -7.45 -0.87 -16.16
C VAL A 170 -8.69 -1.40 -15.46
N TYR A 171 -8.62 -2.63 -14.96
CA TYR A 171 -9.66 -3.23 -14.11
C TYR A 171 -9.28 -3.02 -12.66
N PHE A 172 -10.21 -2.67 -11.80
CA PHE A 172 -9.91 -2.38 -10.40
C PHE A 172 -11.13 -2.52 -9.49
N VAL A 173 -10.89 -2.61 -8.18
CA VAL A 173 -11.94 -2.56 -7.16
C VAL A 173 -12.18 -1.11 -6.77
N HIS A 174 -13.40 -0.61 -6.99
CA HIS A 174 -13.76 0.77 -6.69
C HIS A 174 -13.78 1.03 -5.18
N GLY A 175 -13.10 2.09 -4.73
CA GLY A 175 -12.79 2.28 -3.31
C GLY A 175 -13.97 2.67 -2.41
N GLU A 176 -15.14 2.99 -2.95
CA GLU A 176 -16.35 3.26 -2.15
C GLU A 176 -17.37 2.13 -2.20
N THR A 177 -17.54 1.53 -3.38
CA THR A 177 -18.60 0.55 -3.63
C THR A 177 -18.10 -0.88 -3.58
N GLY A 178 -16.78 -1.10 -3.55
CA GLY A 178 -16.18 -2.43 -3.68
C GLY A 178 -16.41 -3.08 -5.05
N HIS A 179 -17.10 -2.44 -5.98
CA HIS A 179 -17.44 -3.02 -7.28
C HIS A 179 -16.20 -3.18 -8.16
N ILE A 180 -16.23 -4.16 -9.07
CA ILE A 180 -15.20 -4.27 -10.09
C ILE A 180 -15.56 -3.31 -11.23
N CYS A 181 -14.68 -2.34 -11.44
CA CYS A 181 -14.81 -1.32 -12.47
C CYS A 181 -13.70 -1.46 -13.51
N ARG A 182 -13.94 -0.88 -14.69
CA ARG A 182 -12.99 -0.77 -15.79
C ARG A 182 -12.89 0.67 -16.23
N ILE A 183 -11.69 1.13 -16.52
CA ILE A 183 -11.41 2.46 -17.09
C ILE A 183 -10.26 2.34 -18.09
N ARG A 184 -10.17 3.22 -19.08
CA ARG A 184 -8.95 3.33 -19.90
C ARG A 184 -7.87 4.06 -19.13
N ALA A 185 -6.59 3.76 -19.38
CA ALA A 185 -5.46 4.42 -18.73
C ALA A 185 -5.46 5.95 -18.95
N ASN A 186 -5.98 6.44 -20.06
CA ASN A 186 -6.21 7.88 -20.31
C ASN A 186 -7.36 8.52 -19.50
N GLY A 187 -8.00 7.76 -18.60
CA GLY A 187 -9.07 8.21 -17.71
C GLY A 187 -10.47 8.24 -18.33
N SER A 188 -10.64 7.82 -19.58
CA SER A 188 -11.96 7.77 -20.24
C SER A 188 -12.66 6.42 -20.03
N GLY A 189 -13.99 6.42 -20.23
CA GLY A 189 -14.78 5.18 -20.30
C GLY A 189 -14.86 4.40 -18.99
N LEU A 190 -14.95 5.09 -17.85
CA LEU A 190 -15.22 4.46 -16.57
C LEU A 190 -16.57 3.75 -16.61
N GLU A 191 -16.57 2.46 -16.28
CA GLU A 191 -17.77 1.63 -16.20
C GLU A 191 -17.68 0.64 -15.04
N THR A 192 -18.83 0.28 -14.49
CA THR A 192 -18.96 -0.84 -13.55
C THR A 192 -19.13 -2.12 -14.34
N VAL A 193 -18.19 -3.06 -14.20
CA VAL A 193 -18.22 -4.36 -14.90
C VAL A 193 -18.97 -5.39 -14.07
N VAL A 194 -18.67 -5.44 -12.76
CA VAL A 194 -19.32 -6.35 -11.81
C VAL A 194 -19.86 -5.53 -10.64
N PRO A 195 -21.19 -5.40 -10.48
CA PRO A 195 -21.81 -4.66 -9.39
C PRO A 195 -21.86 -5.51 -8.11
N SER A 196 -20.70 -6.02 -7.69
CA SER A 196 -20.55 -6.87 -6.50
C SER A 196 -19.24 -6.50 -5.81
N GLU A 197 -19.28 -6.42 -4.48
CA GLU A 197 -18.12 -6.08 -3.66
C GLU A 197 -17.05 -7.17 -3.77
N ALA A 198 -15.86 -6.80 -4.24
CA ALA A 198 -14.74 -7.72 -4.47
C ALA A 198 -13.51 -7.34 -3.66
N THR A 199 -12.71 -8.34 -3.27
CA THR A 199 -11.43 -8.14 -2.56
C THR A 199 -10.22 -8.58 -3.38
N MET A 200 -10.45 -9.47 -4.34
CA MET A 200 -9.47 -10.06 -5.25
C MET A 200 -10.15 -10.33 -6.58
N MET A 201 -9.43 -10.22 -7.69
CA MET A 201 -9.92 -10.67 -8.99
C MET A 201 -8.85 -11.40 -9.81
N VAL A 202 -9.32 -12.33 -10.63
CA VAL A 202 -8.60 -13.00 -11.70
C VAL A 202 -9.40 -12.77 -12.97
N LEU A 203 -8.73 -12.37 -14.03
CA LEU A 203 -9.35 -12.17 -15.33
C LEU A 203 -8.74 -13.15 -16.34
N SER A 204 -9.63 -13.79 -17.08
CA SER A 204 -9.28 -14.59 -18.27
C SER A 204 -8.48 -13.77 -19.28
N ARG A 205 -7.62 -14.44 -20.03
CA ARG A 205 -6.76 -13.81 -21.05
C ARG A 205 -7.54 -13.01 -22.10
N ASP A 206 -8.69 -13.52 -22.53
CA ASP A 206 -9.56 -12.85 -23.50
C ASP A 206 -10.45 -11.74 -22.88
N GLY A 207 -10.48 -11.67 -21.55
CA GLY A 207 -11.30 -10.75 -20.78
C GLY A 207 -12.79 -11.09 -20.75
N SER A 208 -13.19 -12.32 -21.13
CA SER A 208 -14.59 -12.75 -21.17
C SER A 208 -15.13 -13.21 -19.81
N LEU A 209 -14.24 -13.61 -18.89
CA LEU A 209 -14.57 -14.11 -17.57
C LEU A 209 -13.73 -13.41 -16.49
N ILE A 210 -14.40 -12.89 -15.46
CA ILE A 210 -13.80 -12.48 -14.19
C ILE A 210 -14.16 -13.51 -13.12
N VAL A 211 -13.18 -13.95 -12.34
CA VAL A 211 -13.39 -14.71 -11.10
C VAL A 211 -12.92 -13.85 -9.94
N TYR A 212 -13.70 -13.73 -8.87
CA TYR A 212 -13.39 -12.83 -7.77
C TYR A 212 -13.86 -13.36 -6.43
N ASN A 213 -13.15 -12.95 -5.37
CA ASN A 213 -13.62 -13.17 -3.99
C ASN A 213 -14.53 -12.03 -3.58
N SER A 214 -15.74 -12.36 -3.15
CA SER A 214 -16.67 -11.38 -2.60
C SER A 214 -16.16 -10.83 -1.26
N ALA A 215 -16.44 -9.56 -0.96
CA ALA A 215 -16.20 -8.99 0.36
C ALA A 215 -17.03 -9.66 1.47
N SER A 216 -18.19 -10.22 1.12
CA SER A 216 -19.02 -11.03 2.03
C SER A 216 -18.50 -12.47 2.21
N GLY A 217 -17.41 -12.83 1.53
CA GLY A 217 -16.86 -14.18 1.47
C GLY A 217 -17.44 -15.02 0.33
N GLY A 218 -16.67 -16.03 -0.10
CA GLY A 218 -17.03 -16.90 -1.22
C GLY A 218 -16.43 -16.48 -2.56
N LEU A 219 -16.40 -17.45 -3.47
CA LEU A 219 -15.85 -17.34 -4.81
C LEU A 219 -16.99 -17.19 -5.82
N TYR A 220 -16.90 -16.18 -6.66
CA TYR A 220 -17.89 -15.85 -7.68
C TYR A 220 -17.23 -15.69 -9.03
N TYR A 221 -18.01 -15.84 -10.10
CA TYR A 221 -17.58 -15.43 -11.43
C TYR A 221 -18.62 -14.56 -12.12
N ALA A 222 -18.12 -13.76 -13.05
CA ALA A 222 -18.88 -12.88 -13.91
C ALA A 222 -18.47 -13.08 -15.36
N GLN A 223 -19.42 -13.42 -16.23
CA GLN A 223 -19.22 -13.43 -17.68
C GLN A 223 -19.47 -12.03 -18.25
N ILE A 224 -18.49 -11.50 -18.98
CA ILE A 224 -18.50 -10.20 -19.61
C ILE A 224 -18.92 -10.34 -21.08
N GLY A 225 -19.87 -9.53 -21.52
CA GLY A 225 -20.28 -9.47 -22.94
C GLY A 225 -21.51 -10.30 -23.30
N SER A 226 -22.10 -11.05 -22.37
CA SER A 226 -23.50 -11.45 -22.46
C SER A 226 -24.40 -10.20 -22.39
N VAL A 227 -25.68 -10.30 -22.80
CA VAL A 227 -26.66 -9.21 -22.60
C VAL A 227 -26.81 -8.98 -21.09
N GLY A 228 -25.99 -8.08 -20.53
CA GLY A 228 -25.75 -7.94 -19.10
C GLY A 228 -24.62 -8.83 -18.55
N THR A 229 -24.06 -8.46 -17.39
CA THR A 229 -23.07 -9.27 -16.66
C THR A 229 -23.78 -10.42 -15.95
N ALA A 230 -23.54 -11.67 -16.35
CA ALA A 230 -24.09 -12.83 -15.66
C ALA A 230 -23.20 -13.19 -14.46
N LEU A 231 -23.79 -13.21 -13.26
CA LEU A 231 -23.11 -13.42 -11.98
C LEU A 231 -23.52 -14.77 -11.39
N ALA A 232 -22.55 -15.58 -10.99
CA ALA A 232 -22.83 -16.87 -10.38
C ALA A 232 -21.84 -17.19 -9.25
N GLU A 233 -22.36 -17.87 -8.24
CA GLU A 233 -21.59 -18.35 -7.09
C GLU A 233 -20.93 -19.68 -7.43
N VAL A 234 -19.61 -19.76 -7.24
CA VAL A 234 -18.84 -21.02 -7.33
C VAL A 234 -18.84 -21.72 -5.98
N GLN A 235 -18.60 -20.96 -4.91
CA GLN A 235 -18.48 -21.49 -3.57
C GLN A 235 -18.80 -20.44 -2.50
N SER A 236 -19.60 -20.84 -1.51
CA SER A 236 -19.97 -19.99 -0.38
C SER A 236 -18.91 -19.98 0.73
N ALA A 237 -18.85 -18.85 1.44
CA ALA A 237 -18.39 -18.74 2.83
C ALA A 237 -16.91 -19.01 3.14
N ARG A 238 -15.98 -18.93 2.16
CA ARG A 238 -14.54 -18.91 2.42
C ARG A 238 -13.79 -18.04 1.43
N PHE A 239 -12.75 -17.36 1.92
CA PHE A 239 -11.77 -16.69 1.05
C PHE A 239 -10.90 -17.74 0.39
N ILE A 240 -10.73 -17.63 -0.92
CA ILE A 240 -9.93 -18.56 -1.71
C ILE A 240 -8.81 -17.76 -2.33
N ASP A 241 -7.60 -18.15 -2.02
CA ASP A 241 -6.44 -17.39 -2.41
C ASP A 241 -5.97 -17.93 -3.79
N GLN A 242 -5.73 -19.24 -3.94
CA GLN A 242 -5.26 -19.84 -5.20
C GLN A 242 -6.37 -20.15 -6.20
N ILE A 243 -6.55 -19.27 -7.20
CA ILE A 243 -7.62 -19.38 -8.23
C ILE A 243 -7.06 -19.15 -9.64
N ASP A 244 -7.34 -20.02 -10.60
CA ASP A 244 -6.97 -19.80 -12.01
C ASP A 244 -8.09 -20.15 -13.00
N ILE A 245 -8.05 -19.55 -14.18
CA ILE A 245 -9.06 -19.72 -15.24
C ILE A 245 -8.47 -20.51 -16.42
N SER A 246 -9.21 -21.44 -17.00
CA SER A 246 -8.73 -22.17 -18.18
C SER A 246 -8.52 -21.22 -19.36
N THR A 247 -7.64 -21.58 -20.30
CA THR A 247 -7.29 -20.74 -21.46
C THR A 247 -8.47 -20.43 -22.38
N ASP A 248 -9.50 -21.28 -22.37
CA ASP A 248 -10.77 -21.10 -23.09
C ASP A 248 -11.86 -20.39 -22.27
N ALA A 249 -11.55 -19.97 -21.05
CA ALA A 249 -12.46 -19.32 -20.10
C ALA A 249 -13.71 -20.13 -19.73
N ARG A 250 -13.68 -21.46 -19.88
CA ARG A 250 -14.83 -22.35 -19.55
C ARG A 250 -14.75 -22.99 -18.19
N ARG A 251 -13.59 -22.95 -17.53
CA ARG A 251 -13.36 -23.61 -16.25
C ARG A 251 -12.61 -22.73 -15.28
N ILE A 252 -12.92 -22.94 -14.02
CA ILE A 252 -12.31 -22.24 -12.89
C ILE A 252 -11.71 -23.30 -11.98
N ALA A 253 -10.42 -23.17 -11.69
CA ALA A 253 -9.71 -24.06 -10.78
C ALA A 253 -9.30 -23.32 -9.51
N TRP A 254 -9.42 -23.98 -8.35
CA TRP A 254 -8.93 -23.45 -7.09
C TRP A 254 -8.46 -24.54 -6.13
N ALA A 255 -7.58 -24.17 -5.21
CA ALA A 255 -7.11 -25.07 -4.16
C ALA A 255 -7.78 -24.73 -2.82
N GLN A 256 -8.25 -25.75 -2.11
CA GLN A 256 -8.81 -25.62 -0.77
C GLN A 256 -8.82 -26.98 -0.05
N ASP A 257 -8.59 -26.99 1.27
CA ASP A 257 -8.72 -28.20 2.12
C ASP A 257 -8.00 -29.44 1.52
N GLU A 258 -6.76 -29.27 1.07
CA GLU A 258 -5.93 -30.32 0.42
C GLU A 258 -6.54 -30.90 -0.87
N ARG A 259 -7.43 -30.15 -1.52
CA ARG A 259 -8.08 -30.55 -2.76
C ARG A 259 -7.88 -29.51 -3.83
N LEU A 260 -7.75 -29.99 -5.05
CA LEU A 260 -7.90 -29.19 -6.25
C LEU A 260 -9.35 -29.31 -6.71
N HIS A 261 -10.00 -28.19 -6.85
CA HIS A 261 -11.38 -28.06 -7.28
C HIS A 261 -11.39 -27.46 -8.69
N VAL A 262 -12.24 -28.00 -9.56
CA VAL A 262 -12.49 -27.45 -10.89
C VAL A 262 -13.99 -27.34 -11.11
N SER A 263 -14.46 -26.15 -11.46
CA SER A 263 -15.87 -25.89 -11.82
C SER A 263 -15.99 -25.61 -13.30
N ASP A 264 -16.99 -26.23 -13.94
CA ASP A 264 -17.43 -25.87 -15.30
C ASP A 264 -18.39 -24.68 -15.24
N VAL A 265 -18.06 -23.62 -15.97
CA VAL A 265 -18.77 -22.33 -15.96
C VAL A 265 -20.19 -22.45 -16.53
N ALA A 266 -20.43 -23.37 -17.48
CA ALA A 266 -21.73 -23.53 -18.12
C ALA A 266 -22.70 -24.36 -17.27
N HIS A 267 -22.19 -25.36 -16.56
CA HIS A 267 -23.02 -26.33 -15.83
C HIS A 267 -22.97 -26.16 -14.30
N GLY A 268 -22.06 -25.33 -13.78
CA GLY A 268 -21.83 -25.16 -12.34
C GLY A 268 -21.33 -26.43 -11.62
N THR A 269 -20.98 -27.48 -12.37
CA THR A 269 -20.58 -28.77 -11.79
C THR A 269 -19.16 -28.67 -11.26
N ILE A 270 -18.95 -29.08 -10.01
CA ILE A 270 -17.65 -29.03 -9.34
C ILE A 270 -17.06 -30.44 -9.25
N ARG A 271 -15.92 -30.65 -9.91
CA ARG A 271 -15.07 -31.82 -9.73
C ARG A 271 -13.97 -31.52 -8.72
N ARG A 272 -13.53 -32.55 -7.99
CA ARG A 272 -12.50 -32.42 -6.96
C ARG A 272 -11.55 -33.60 -7.03
N VAL A 273 -10.27 -33.35 -6.87
CA VAL A 273 -9.24 -34.38 -6.70
C VAL A 273 -8.44 -34.07 -5.45
N ARG A 274 -8.07 -35.12 -4.71
CA ARG A 274 -7.23 -34.97 -3.52
C ARG A 274 -5.80 -34.71 -3.95
N VAL A 275 -5.20 -33.67 -3.42
CA VAL A 275 -3.76 -33.42 -3.49
C VAL A 275 -3.18 -34.10 -2.26
N GLU A 276 -2.24 -35.05 -2.43
CA GLU A 276 -1.63 -35.72 -1.29
C GLU A 276 -1.01 -34.71 -0.29
N PRO A 277 -0.97 -35.02 1.01
CA PRO A 277 -0.61 -34.03 2.03
C PRO A 277 0.91 -33.78 2.01
N TRP A 278 1.32 -32.62 1.50
CA TRP A 278 2.69 -32.13 1.59
C TRP A 278 2.68 -30.70 2.14
N SER A 279 2.41 -30.59 3.45
CA SER A 279 2.35 -29.35 4.24
C SER A 279 1.22 -28.37 3.89
N GLU A 280 0.50 -27.92 4.91
CA GLU A 280 -0.75 -27.15 4.85
C GLU A 280 -0.66 -25.73 4.26
N TRP A 281 0.50 -25.27 3.79
CA TRP A 281 0.74 -23.80 3.70
C TRP A 281 1.15 -23.23 2.33
N ASP A 282 1.41 -24.02 1.29
CA ASP A 282 1.79 -23.47 -0.03
C ASP A 282 1.28 -24.34 -1.18
N MET A 283 0.07 -24.08 -1.66
CA MET A 283 -0.41 -24.60 -2.94
C MET A 283 -0.38 -23.48 -3.98
N THR A 284 -0.17 -23.78 -5.26
CA THR A 284 -0.35 -22.82 -6.36
C THR A 284 -1.05 -23.49 -7.52
N VAL A 285 -2.14 -22.88 -7.99
CA VAL A 285 -2.95 -23.40 -9.10
C VAL A 285 -2.67 -22.60 -10.38
N ARG A 286 -2.37 -23.30 -11.47
CA ARG A 286 -2.13 -22.75 -12.81
C ARG A 286 -2.69 -23.66 -13.89
N TRP A 287 -3.46 -23.13 -14.83
CA TRP A 287 -3.84 -23.88 -16.03
C TRP A 287 -2.67 -24.06 -16.99
N ASP A 288 -2.73 -25.08 -17.82
CA ASP A 288 -1.85 -25.22 -18.97
C ASP A 288 -2.12 -24.10 -19.99
N GLY A 289 -1.06 -23.61 -20.64
CA GLY A 289 -1.14 -22.48 -21.56
C GLY A 289 -1.75 -22.80 -22.92
N GLU A 290 -1.87 -24.09 -23.26
CA GLU A 290 -2.37 -24.56 -24.55
C GLU A 290 -3.54 -25.53 -24.39
N ASN A 291 -3.51 -26.37 -23.36
CA ASN A 291 -4.53 -27.37 -23.11
C ASN A 291 -5.53 -26.91 -22.02
N PRO A 292 -6.76 -26.51 -22.38
CA PRO A 292 -7.76 -26.03 -21.41
C PRO A 292 -8.31 -27.13 -20.48
N ASP A 293 -7.94 -28.40 -20.71
CA ASP A 293 -8.33 -29.54 -19.87
C ASP A 293 -7.29 -29.88 -18.80
N VAL A 294 -6.08 -29.29 -18.86
CA VAL A 294 -4.99 -29.61 -17.92
C VAL A 294 -4.75 -28.47 -16.95
N VAL A 295 -4.81 -28.78 -15.66
CA VAL A 295 -4.46 -27.85 -14.58
C VAL A 295 -3.30 -28.39 -13.75
N TYR A 296 -2.34 -27.52 -13.48
CA TYR A 296 -1.22 -27.79 -12.62
C TYR A 296 -1.47 -27.29 -11.20
N VAL A 297 -1.02 -28.09 -10.23
CA VAL A 297 -0.92 -27.71 -8.83
C VAL A 297 0.51 -27.93 -8.35
N ALA A 298 1.12 -26.87 -7.84
CA ALA A 298 2.43 -26.93 -7.19
C ALA A 298 2.23 -26.97 -5.67
N VAL A 299 3.04 -27.77 -4.97
CA VAL A 299 2.95 -27.94 -3.50
C VAL A 299 4.31 -27.71 -2.82
N GLY A 300 4.30 -26.95 -1.73
CA GLY A 300 5.41 -26.74 -0.79
C GLY A 300 6.33 -25.56 -1.11
N THR A 301 7.11 -25.14 -0.10
CA THR A 301 8.11 -24.07 -0.21
C THR A 301 9.17 -24.40 -1.26
N GLY A 302 9.25 -23.56 -2.30
CA GLY A 302 10.15 -23.77 -3.44
C GLY A 302 9.63 -24.68 -4.55
N LYS A 303 8.32 -24.96 -4.60
CA LYS A 303 7.63 -25.68 -5.70
C LYS A 303 8.24 -27.06 -6.01
N ARG A 304 8.48 -27.86 -4.97
CA ARG A 304 9.23 -29.14 -5.06
C ARG A 304 8.47 -30.26 -5.76
N ALA A 305 7.14 -30.20 -5.77
CA ALA A 305 6.29 -31.15 -6.49
C ALA A 305 5.29 -30.39 -7.35
N LEU A 306 5.26 -30.71 -8.64
CA LEU A 306 4.26 -30.25 -9.58
C LEU A 306 3.42 -31.45 -10.01
N MET A 307 2.11 -31.32 -9.90
CA MET A 307 1.16 -32.33 -10.36
C MET A 307 0.26 -31.73 -11.43
N ALA A 308 -0.05 -32.50 -12.46
CA ALA A 308 -1.00 -32.16 -13.49
C ALA A 308 -2.26 -32.99 -13.31
N TRP A 309 -3.41 -32.35 -13.45
CA TRP A 309 -4.70 -33.01 -13.54
C TRP A 309 -5.28 -32.79 -14.93
N ASP A 310 -5.45 -33.88 -15.68
CA ASP A 310 -6.40 -33.90 -16.79
C ASP A 310 -7.80 -33.93 -16.18
N CYS A 311 -8.58 -32.88 -16.44
CA CYS A 311 -9.92 -32.72 -15.89
C CYS A 311 -10.88 -33.85 -16.27
N ALA A 312 -10.58 -34.67 -17.28
CA ALA A 312 -11.32 -35.90 -17.56
C ALA A 312 -10.93 -37.05 -16.62
N GLY A 313 -9.65 -37.12 -16.22
CA GLY A 313 -9.06 -38.19 -15.44
C GLY A 313 -9.46 -38.25 -13.96
N PRO A 314 -9.30 -39.41 -13.32
CA PRO A 314 -9.66 -39.61 -11.92
C PRO A 314 -8.59 -39.10 -10.93
N GLU A 315 -7.34 -38.94 -11.36
CA GLU A 315 -6.19 -38.77 -10.48
C GLU A 315 -5.22 -37.68 -10.98
N LEU A 316 -4.41 -37.17 -10.05
CA LEU A 316 -3.28 -36.29 -10.33
C LEU A 316 -2.07 -37.09 -10.80
N THR A 317 -1.34 -36.55 -11.77
CA THR A 317 -0.10 -37.15 -12.30
C THR A 317 1.09 -36.26 -11.96
N ALA A 318 2.15 -36.84 -11.41
CA ALA A 318 3.38 -36.09 -11.15
C ALA A 318 4.04 -35.69 -12.48
N VAL A 319 4.46 -34.43 -12.58
CA VAL A 319 5.12 -33.87 -13.76
C VAL A 319 6.43 -33.19 -13.38
N ALA A 320 7.34 -33.07 -14.35
CA ALA A 320 8.61 -32.39 -14.13
C ALA A 320 8.37 -30.93 -13.71
N PRO A 321 9.21 -30.36 -12.81
CA PRO A 321 8.98 -29.05 -12.17
C PRO A 321 9.04 -27.83 -13.11
N ASN A 322 9.15 -28.03 -14.43
CA ASN A 322 9.21 -26.97 -15.42
C ASN A 322 8.23 -27.23 -16.58
N PRO A 323 6.91 -27.06 -16.36
CA PRO A 323 5.93 -27.13 -17.43
C PRO A 323 6.22 -25.93 -18.34
N GLN A 324 6.55 -26.19 -19.59
CA GLN A 324 7.08 -25.15 -20.47
C GLN A 324 6.10 -24.01 -20.74
N ARG A 325 4.79 -24.17 -20.45
CA ARG A 325 3.74 -23.17 -20.69
C ARG A 325 2.59 -23.29 -19.69
N VAL A 326 2.20 -22.20 -19.06
CA VAL A 326 0.95 -22.10 -18.29
C VAL A 326 0.08 -20.98 -18.84
N ALA A 327 -1.19 -20.95 -18.46
CA ALA A 327 -2.10 -19.88 -18.83
C ALA A 327 -1.62 -18.53 -18.24
N GLY A 328 -1.38 -17.56 -19.12
CA GLY A 328 -1.07 -16.17 -18.78
C GLY A 328 -2.31 -15.38 -18.36
N ASN A 329 -3.01 -15.82 -17.30
CA ASN A 329 -4.14 -15.07 -16.76
C ASN A 329 -3.67 -13.89 -15.92
N TYR A 330 -4.44 -12.80 -15.98
CA TYR A 330 -4.20 -11.61 -15.19
C TYR A 330 -4.73 -11.81 -13.77
N ARG A 331 -3.85 -11.78 -12.76
CA ARG A 331 -4.21 -12.02 -11.34
C ARG A 331 -3.67 -10.94 -10.42
N ILE A 332 -4.44 -10.60 -9.39
CA ILE A 332 -3.97 -9.78 -8.27
C ILE A 332 -4.35 -10.44 -6.96
N TRP A 333 -3.49 -10.29 -5.96
CA TRP A 333 -3.73 -10.68 -4.59
C TRP A 333 -3.99 -9.45 -3.74
N PRO A 334 -4.89 -9.48 -2.74
CA PRO A 334 -4.96 -8.42 -1.77
C PRO A 334 -3.58 -8.26 -1.13
N SER A 335 -3.10 -7.01 -1.05
CA SER A 335 -1.75 -6.59 -0.63
C SER A 335 -1.29 -7.16 0.72
N ASN A 336 -2.20 -7.79 1.48
CA ASN A 336 -1.97 -8.39 2.79
C ASN A 336 -1.50 -9.85 2.75
N TYR A 337 -1.67 -10.57 1.63
CA TYR A 337 -1.29 -11.97 1.48
C TYR A 337 -0.10 -12.10 0.51
N ALA A 338 1.10 -12.00 1.06
CA ALA A 338 2.35 -12.58 0.54
C ALA A 338 2.52 -12.67 -1.00
N SER A 339 2.55 -11.55 -1.73
CA SER A 339 3.25 -11.49 -3.03
C SER A 339 3.60 -10.07 -3.48
N ILE A 340 3.90 -9.17 -2.54
CA ILE A 340 4.71 -7.99 -2.85
C ILE A 340 6.20 -8.39 -2.95
N GLU A 341 6.46 -9.45 -3.72
CA GLU A 341 7.78 -9.79 -4.19
C GLU A 341 8.20 -8.70 -5.17
N ARG A 342 8.74 -7.58 -4.65
CA ARG A 342 9.58 -6.60 -5.35
C ARG A 342 9.39 -6.64 -6.88
N THR A 343 8.21 -6.25 -7.37
CA THR A 343 7.88 -6.39 -8.79
C THR A 343 8.82 -5.50 -9.58
N ARG A 344 9.80 -6.14 -10.23
CA ARG A 344 10.73 -5.48 -11.14
C ARG A 344 10.21 -5.75 -12.54
N TRP A 345 9.98 -4.68 -13.28
CA TRP A 345 9.56 -4.77 -14.67
C TRP A 345 10.66 -4.20 -15.55
N TYR A 346 10.91 -4.88 -16.66
CA TYR A 346 11.79 -4.39 -17.72
C TYR A 346 10.96 -4.29 -18.99
N GLN A 347 10.83 -3.08 -19.52
CA GLN A 347 10.01 -2.85 -20.70
C GLN A 347 10.54 -1.65 -21.46
N HIS A 348 10.79 -1.80 -22.77
CA HIS A 348 11.28 -0.71 -23.63
C HIS A 348 12.54 0.00 -23.08
N GLY A 349 13.42 -0.72 -22.39
CA GLY A 349 14.63 -0.16 -21.75
C GLY A 349 14.39 0.57 -20.42
N TYR A 350 13.15 0.63 -19.93
CA TYR A 350 12.82 1.12 -18.59
C TYR A 350 12.94 -0.02 -17.59
N HIS A 351 13.51 0.28 -16.42
CA HIS A 351 13.53 -0.62 -15.28
C HIS A 351 12.69 -0.04 -14.16
N MET A 352 11.59 -0.72 -13.84
CA MET A 352 10.59 -0.24 -12.89
C MET A 352 10.59 -1.12 -11.65
N ARG A 353 10.33 -0.52 -10.49
CA ARG A 353 10.22 -1.25 -9.23
C ARG A 353 9.15 -0.61 -8.35
N ALA A 354 8.26 -1.41 -7.79
CA ALA A 354 7.44 -1.02 -6.65
C ALA A 354 8.06 -1.57 -5.35
N VAL A 355 8.01 -0.80 -4.27
CA VAL A 355 8.40 -1.25 -2.93
C VAL A 355 7.31 -0.79 -1.98
N PRO A 356 6.72 -1.71 -1.19
CA PRO A 356 5.73 -1.38 -0.18
C PRO A 356 6.38 -1.04 1.17
N GLY A 357 5.58 -0.59 2.12
CA GLY A 357 6.00 -0.39 3.52
C GLY A 357 6.80 0.89 3.77
N LEU A 358 7.81 0.83 4.64
CA LEU A 358 8.62 1.99 4.99
C LEU A 358 9.41 2.48 3.77
N GLY A 359 9.14 3.72 3.33
CA GLY A 359 9.71 4.27 2.11
C GLY A 359 8.99 3.82 0.84
N ALA A 360 7.72 3.42 0.95
CA ALA A 360 6.92 2.97 -0.18
C ALA A 360 6.94 3.94 -1.37
N GLY A 361 7.00 3.38 -2.56
CA GLY A 361 7.24 4.13 -3.77
C GLY A 361 7.22 3.27 -5.03
N VAL A 362 7.14 3.97 -6.16
CA VAL A 362 7.41 3.42 -7.48
C VAL A 362 8.62 4.16 -8.04
N TRP A 363 9.64 3.39 -8.40
CA TRP A 363 10.85 3.87 -9.04
C TRP A 363 10.84 3.43 -10.49
N VAL A 364 11.11 4.37 -11.39
CA VAL A 364 11.24 4.12 -12.81
C VAL A 364 12.58 4.66 -13.25
N GLN A 365 13.52 3.75 -13.54
CA GLN A 365 14.77 4.07 -14.19
C GLN A 365 14.53 4.13 -15.70
N ARG A 366 14.82 5.28 -16.28
CA ARG A 366 14.71 5.54 -17.71
C ARG A 366 15.91 4.93 -18.47
N PRO A 367 15.82 4.76 -19.79
CA PRO A 367 16.93 4.24 -20.61
C PRO A 367 18.21 5.08 -20.55
N ASP A 368 18.09 6.39 -20.29
CA ASP A 368 19.21 7.33 -20.09
C ASP A 368 19.86 7.23 -18.70
N GLY A 369 19.37 6.35 -17.84
CA GLY A 369 19.84 6.14 -16.47
C GLY A 369 19.18 7.06 -15.44
N GLU A 370 18.35 8.02 -15.85
CA GLU A 370 17.65 8.90 -14.91
C GLU A 370 16.61 8.14 -14.08
N MET A 371 16.56 8.41 -12.78
CA MET A 371 15.60 7.81 -11.86
C MET A 371 14.42 8.75 -11.60
N VAL A 372 13.22 8.33 -11.97
CA VAL A 372 11.96 8.99 -11.60
C VAL A 372 11.36 8.28 -10.41
N THR A 373 11.04 9.01 -9.34
CA THR A 373 10.50 8.43 -8.11
C THR A 373 9.14 9.01 -7.80
N PHE A 374 8.11 8.16 -7.85
CA PHE A 374 6.77 8.47 -7.40
C PHE A 374 6.59 7.94 -5.98
N ARG A 375 6.57 8.85 -5.00
CA ARG A 375 6.45 8.50 -3.58
C ARG A 375 5.70 9.59 -2.82
N LEU A 376 4.91 9.17 -1.84
CA LEU A 376 4.41 10.06 -0.81
C LEU A 376 5.28 9.85 0.43
N ASN A 377 6.12 10.84 0.75
CA ASN A 377 6.94 10.81 1.95
C ASN A 377 6.34 11.78 2.97
N ILE A 378 5.40 11.30 3.78
CA ILE A 378 4.88 12.02 4.95
C ILE A 378 5.89 12.05 6.12
N GLY A 379 7.12 11.58 5.91
CA GLY A 379 8.17 11.58 6.92
C GLY A 379 7.74 10.83 8.19
N LEU A 380 8.16 11.35 9.35
CA LEU A 380 7.78 10.80 10.65
C LEU A 380 6.27 10.86 10.93
N LEU A 381 5.41 11.46 10.09
CA LEU A 381 3.95 11.53 10.28
C LEU A 381 3.18 10.28 9.85
N GLY A 382 3.84 9.31 9.25
CA GLY A 382 3.25 8.00 9.07
C GLY A 382 4.27 6.97 8.63
N ILE A 383 4.87 6.33 9.63
CA ILE A 383 5.23 4.92 9.59
C ILE A 383 3.88 4.21 9.40
N GLY A 384 3.39 4.12 8.16
CA GLY A 384 2.14 3.42 7.83
C GLY A 384 1.09 4.15 7.00
N ALA A 385 1.24 5.43 6.63
CA ALA A 385 0.46 5.92 5.47
C ALA A 385 1.28 5.62 4.22
N GLY A 386 0.89 4.55 3.54
CA GLY A 386 1.60 4.00 2.40
C GLY A 386 1.80 5.04 1.31
N GLY A 387 3.05 5.19 0.87
CA GLY A 387 3.31 5.57 -0.52
C GLY A 387 2.72 4.53 -1.46
N PRO A 388 2.93 4.66 -2.78
CA PRO A 388 2.38 3.69 -3.71
C PRO A 388 2.83 2.27 -3.36
N GLU A 389 1.86 1.35 -3.27
CA GLU A 389 2.03 -0.01 -2.75
C GLU A 389 2.26 -1.02 -3.88
N SER A 390 1.79 -0.68 -5.08
CA SER A 390 1.94 -1.48 -6.29
C SER A 390 2.11 -0.58 -7.53
N GLY A 391 2.68 -1.15 -8.60
CA GLY A 391 2.90 -0.48 -9.87
C GLY A 391 2.94 -1.49 -11.01
N LEU A 392 2.07 -1.31 -12.01
CA LEU A 392 2.01 -2.14 -13.20
C LEU A 392 2.28 -1.28 -14.45
N PRO A 393 3.22 -1.71 -15.33
CA PRO A 393 3.48 -1.01 -16.57
C PRO A 393 2.29 -1.09 -17.52
N THR A 394 2.11 -0.07 -18.35
CA THR A 394 1.24 -0.12 -19.53
C THR A 394 2.07 -0.50 -20.76
N ASN A 395 1.47 -0.58 -21.94
CA ASN A 395 2.21 -0.84 -23.19
C ASN A 395 2.95 0.39 -23.70
N GLN A 396 2.63 1.56 -23.17
CA GLN A 396 3.34 2.76 -23.52
C GLN A 396 4.64 2.85 -22.70
N PRO A 397 5.79 3.09 -23.34
CA PRO A 397 7.07 3.18 -22.65
C PRO A 397 7.06 4.18 -21.49
N GLY A 398 7.48 3.74 -20.31
CA GLY A 398 7.60 4.60 -19.12
C GLY A 398 6.28 5.02 -18.48
N VAL A 399 5.13 4.49 -18.93
CA VAL A 399 3.83 4.75 -18.33
C VAL A 399 3.45 3.62 -17.36
N VAL A 400 3.02 3.98 -16.16
CA VAL A 400 2.77 3.04 -15.05
C VAL A 400 1.47 3.40 -14.34
N VAL A 401 0.63 2.40 -14.06
CA VAL A 401 -0.52 2.53 -13.16
C VAL A 401 -0.08 2.11 -11.76
N CYS A 402 -0.18 3.02 -10.81
CA CYS A 402 0.27 2.86 -9.43
C CYS A 402 -0.93 2.91 -8.47
N GLU A 403 -0.90 2.12 -7.42
CA GLU A 403 -1.92 2.14 -6.36
C GLU A 403 -1.34 2.78 -5.10
N GLY A 404 -2.09 3.66 -4.43
CA GLY A 404 -1.69 4.20 -3.13
C GLY A 404 -2.80 4.99 -2.43
N GLY A 405 -2.94 4.79 -1.12
CA GLY A 405 -3.92 5.55 -0.31
C GLY A 405 -5.38 5.38 -0.76
N GLY A 406 -5.74 4.25 -1.38
CA GLY A 406 -7.08 3.99 -1.90
C GLY A 406 -7.39 4.64 -3.25
N PHE A 407 -6.37 5.10 -3.96
CA PHE A 407 -6.48 5.66 -5.31
C PHE A 407 -5.52 4.95 -6.27
N LEU A 408 -5.92 4.96 -7.53
CA LEU A 408 -5.06 4.64 -8.65
C LEU A 408 -4.51 5.92 -9.25
N TYR A 409 -3.23 5.90 -9.57
CA TYR A 409 -2.51 7.00 -10.20
C TYR A 409 -1.91 6.52 -11.50
N LEU A 410 -1.91 7.39 -12.50
CA LEU A 410 -1.19 7.19 -13.74
C LEU A 410 0.09 8.03 -13.69
N LEU A 411 1.24 7.40 -13.90
CA LEU A 411 2.54 8.04 -13.95
C LEU A 411 3.11 7.91 -15.36
N ASP A 412 3.51 9.02 -15.97
CA ASP A 412 4.39 9.06 -17.13
C ASP A 412 5.79 9.49 -16.67
N ALA A 413 6.70 8.52 -16.58
CA ALA A 413 8.08 8.75 -16.16
C ALA A 413 8.91 9.52 -17.22
N GLN A 414 8.54 9.45 -18.49
CA GLN A 414 9.23 10.20 -19.54
C GLN A 414 8.94 11.70 -19.41
N ARG A 415 7.68 12.05 -19.21
CA ARG A 415 7.22 13.44 -19.06
C ARG A 415 7.33 13.95 -17.63
N LYS A 416 7.57 13.06 -16.66
CA LYS A 416 7.59 13.37 -15.22
C LYS A 416 6.25 13.92 -14.73
N LYS A 417 5.16 13.31 -15.18
CA LYS A 417 3.80 13.76 -14.89
C LYS A 417 2.98 12.63 -14.28
N ALA A 418 2.09 12.98 -13.36
CA ALA A 418 1.15 12.03 -12.79
C ALA A 418 -0.26 12.63 -12.67
N ALA A 419 -1.28 11.78 -12.62
CA ALA A 419 -2.65 12.19 -12.35
C ALA A 419 -3.39 11.10 -11.58
N VAL A 420 -4.46 11.48 -10.87
CA VAL A 420 -5.40 10.52 -10.30
C VAL A 420 -6.19 9.88 -11.45
N LEU A 421 -6.11 8.55 -11.56
CA LEU A 421 -6.86 7.80 -12.55
C LEU A 421 -8.27 7.50 -12.04
N ALA A 422 -8.38 6.92 -10.85
CA ALA A 422 -9.65 6.55 -10.23
C ALA A 422 -9.49 6.36 -8.72
N ARG A 423 -10.60 6.36 -7.99
CA ARG A 423 -10.61 5.90 -6.60
C ARG A 423 -10.80 4.38 -6.57
N GLY A 424 -9.81 3.67 -6.07
CA GLY A 424 -9.82 2.22 -6.09
C GLY A 424 -8.50 1.61 -5.68
N THR A 425 -8.54 0.28 -5.56
CA THR A 425 -7.45 -0.59 -5.14
C THR A 425 -7.44 -1.83 -6.01
N THR A 426 -6.42 -2.68 -5.88
CA THR A 426 -6.39 -4.00 -6.53
C THR A 426 -6.59 -3.88 -8.05
N HIS A 427 -5.63 -3.31 -8.78
CA HIS A 427 -5.76 -3.02 -10.22
C HIS A 427 -4.95 -3.92 -11.16
N LEU A 428 -5.55 -4.29 -12.29
CA LEU A 428 -4.94 -4.98 -13.42
C LEU A 428 -4.74 -3.98 -14.57
N VAL A 429 -3.67 -4.14 -15.34
CA VAL A 429 -3.44 -3.40 -16.59
C VAL A 429 -3.42 -4.39 -17.74
N ILE A 430 -4.25 -4.14 -18.75
CA ILE A 430 -4.43 -5.06 -19.88
C ILE A 430 -4.21 -4.30 -21.17
N ASN A 431 -3.36 -4.87 -22.02
CA ASN A 431 -3.28 -4.46 -23.40
C ASN A 431 -4.43 -5.09 -24.20
N PRO A 432 -5.39 -4.34 -24.73
CA PRO A 432 -6.32 -4.90 -25.69
C PRO A 432 -5.62 -5.41 -26.97
N ALA A 433 -4.44 -4.87 -27.32
CA ALA A 433 -3.65 -5.24 -28.50
C ALA A 433 -2.63 -6.36 -28.28
N ALA A 434 -2.33 -6.79 -27.04
CA ALA A 434 -1.40 -7.89 -26.76
C ALA A 434 -2.08 -9.18 -26.29
N ARG A 435 -3.39 -9.36 -26.59
CA ARG A 435 -4.16 -10.57 -26.28
C ARG A 435 -3.49 -11.88 -26.74
N ASP A 436 -2.56 -11.80 -27.70
CA ASP A 436 -1.85 -12.94 -28.28
C ASP A 436 -0.48 -13.27 -27.64
N ALA A 437 0.02 -12.51 -26.66
CA ALA A 437 1.31 -12.80 -26.02
C ALA A 437 1.17 -13.90 -24.95
N VAL A 438 1.92 -15.00 -25.10
CA VAL A 438 2.04 -16.09 -24.11
C VAL A 438 3.08 -15.67 -23.07
N ASP A 439 2.72 -15.66 -21.79
CA ASP A 439 3.69 -15.45 -20.71
C ASP A 439 4.43 -16.76 -20.41
N ASP A 440 5.75 -16.78 -20.58
CA ASP A 440 6.59 -17.83 -20.01
C ASP A 440 6.68 -17.61 -18.50
N LEU A 441 6.30 -18.60 -17.69
CA LEU A 441 6.35 -18.51 -16.21
C LEU A 441 7.78 -18.40 -15.66
N TYR A 442 8.76 -18.62 -16.54
CA TYR A 442 10.19 -18.53 -16.32
C TYR A 442 10.83 -18.01 -17.61
N PRO A 443 10.86 -16.68 -17.87
CA PRO A 443 11.81 -16.19 -18.87
C PRO A 443 13.19 -16.59 -18.34
N ASP A 444 13.93 -17.32 -19.18
CA ASP A 444 15.17 -18.00 -18.83
C ASP A 444 16.04 -17.21 -17.83
N ARG A 445 16.54 -17.94 -16.83
CA ARG A 445 17.63 -17.48 -15.97
C ARG A 445 18.86 -17.06 -16.75
#